data_AF-A0A3B5QZR9-F1
#
_entry.id   AF-A0A3B5QZR9-F1
#
_cell.length_a   1.000
_cell.length_b   1.000
_cell.length_c   1.000
_cell.angle_alpha   90.00
_cell.angle_beta   90.00
_cell.angle_gamma   90.00
#
_symmetry.space_group_name_H-M   'P 1'
#
loop_
_entity.id
_entity.type
_entity.pdbx_description
1 polymer ?
#
loop_
_entity_poly.entity_id
_entity_poly.type
_entity_poly.pdbx_seq_one_letter_code
_entity_poly.pdbx_strand_id
1 'polypeptide(L)'
;MQRVVFLVPLLVVGSIWTHQMDPVMENSPVTPMENFDFEQFTGRWYEMAVLSTCPHYMQRKKRNPVIVALDLTHVPTQHNFTMTSSSFKNGTCMEALTVYSLTSTTGRFFHHIARFGADVDSFVIHTNYDEYALMLQLSTEHPSGNKTTTVKLYGRTMSVSPPVVDKFKALIRHHEMSEEAAIMNQHKGDCFPGKQMMEETADHQASVPQISKQNITTEKKQSDV
;
A
#
# COMPACT_ATOMS: atom_id res chain seq x y z
N MET A 1 -67.17 -16.31 67.33
CA MET A 1 -66.66 -16.84 66.04
C MET A 1 -66.05 -15.66 65.29
N GLN A 2 -64.72 -15.57 65.24
CA GLN A 2 -64.01 -14.42 64.68
C GLN A 2 -63.11 -14.93 63.56
N ARG A 3 -63.41 -14.50 62.31
CA ARG A 3 -62.69 -14.92 61.10
C ARG A 3 -61.32 -14.27 61.08
N VAL A 4 -60.27 -15.08 61.05
CA VAL A 4 -58.89 -14.65 60.79
C VAL A 4 -58.72 -14.52 59.28
N VAL A 5 -58.34 -13.32 58.81
CA VAL A 5 -58.02 -13.04 57.41
C VAL A 5 -56.51 -13.16 57.25
N PHE A 6 -56.05 -14.09 56.42
CA PHE A 6 -54.65 -14.22 56.04
C PHE A 6 -54.35 -13.28 54.87
N LEU A 7 -53.43 -12.33 55.09
CA LEU A 7 -52.84 -11.51 54.02
C LEU A 7 -51.65 -12.25 53.41
N VAL A 8 -51.72 -12.55 52.12
CA VAL A 8 -50.61 -13.13 51.34
C VAL A 8 -49.79 -11.99 50.73
N PRO A 9 -48.46 -11.92 50.93
CA PRO A 9 -47.64 -10.90 50.30
C PRO A 9 -47.28 -11.32 48.86
N LEU A 10 -47.61 -10.47 47.89
CA LEU A 10 -47.21 -10.59 46.49
C LEU A 10 -45.75 -10.14 46.32
N LEU A 11 -44.85 -11.09 46.07
CA LEU A 11 -43.47 -10.81 45.65
C LEU A 11 -43.47 -10.37 44.18
N VAL A 12 -43.25 -9.08 43.94
CA VAL A 12 -43.00 -8.54 42.59
C VAL A 12 -41.54 -8.80 42.25
N VAL A 13 -41.28 -9.78 41.40
CA VAL A 13 -39.96 -10.05 40.82
C VAL A 13 -39.65 -8.93 39.83
N GLY A 14 -38.78 -8.00 40.22
CA GLY A 14 -38.25 -6.98 39.31
C GLY A 14 -37.34 -7.62 38.27
N SER A 15 -37.75 -7.61 37.01
CA SER A 15 -36.89 -7.93 35.88
C SER A 15 -35.91 -6.78 35.66
N ILE A 16 -34.66 -6.97 36.10
CA ILE A 16 -33.56 -6.09 35.68
C ILE A 16 -33.31 -6.41 34.21
N TRP A 17 -33.78 -5.54 33.32
CA TRP A 17 -33.33 -5.56 31.93
C TRP A 17 -31.84 -5.23 31.94
N THR A 18 -30.99 -6.26 31.86
CA THR A 18 -29.62 -6.07 31.40
C THR A 18 -29.73 -5.67 29.94
N HIS A 19 -29.74 -4.36 29.67
CA HIS A 19 -29.37 -3.86 28.35
C HIS A 19 -27.92 -4.24 28.13
N GLN A 20 -27.70 -5.44 27.62
CA GLN A 20 -26.45 -5.81 27.00
C GLN A 20 -26.38 -4.99 25.71
N MET A 21 -25.90 -3.77 25.84
CA MET A 21 -25.40 -2.99 24.71
C MET A 21 -24.06 -3.62 24.36
N ASP A 22 -24.08 -4.62 23.48
CA ASP A 22 -22.91 -4.86 22.63
C ASP A 22 -22.74 -3.58 21.80
N PRO A 23 -21.61 -2.86 21.87
CA PRO A 23 -21.28 -1.95 20.79
C PRO A 23 -20.97 -2.84 19.59
N VAL A 24 -21.99 -3.11 18.79
CA VAL A 24 -21.79 -3.43 17.37
C VAL A 24 -21.05 -2.23 16.83
N MET A 25 -19.72 -2.36 16.72
CA MET A 25 -18.90 -1.50 15.90
C MET A 25 -19.30 -1.82 14.46
N GLU A 26 -20.44 -1.28 14.07
CA GLU A 26 -20.89 -1.27 12.69
C GLU A 26 -19.90 -0.38 11.96
N ASN A 27 -18.96 -1.02 11.27
CA ASN A 27 -17.99 -0.40 10.39
C ASN A 27 -18.78 0.45 9.39
N SER A 28 -18.93 1.74 9.67
CA SER A 28 -19.48 2.67 8.69
C SER A 28 -18.69 2.47 7.39
N PRO A 29 -19.37 2.27 6.25
CA PRO A 29 -18.69 2.00 4.99
C PRO A 29 -17.74 3.16 4.69
N VAL A 30 -16.45 2.86 4.54
CA VAL A 30 -15.45 3.86 4.14
C VAL A 30 -15.87 4.43 2.80
N THR A 31 -16.10 5.73 2.79
CA THR A 31 -16.55 6.46 1.60
C THR A 31 -15.37 7.26 1.05
N PRO A 32 -14.98 7.08 -0.24
CA PRO A 32 -14.00 7.94 -0.89
C PRO A 32 -14.45 9.41 -0.94
N MET A 33 -13.52 10.30 -1.27
CA MET A 33 -13.82 11.69 -1.59
C MET A 33 -14.87 11.78 -2.71
N GLU A 34 -15.87 12.64 -2.51
CA GLU A 34 -16.89 12.92 -3.53
C GLU A 34 -16.27 13.62 -4.75
N ASN A 35 -16.83 13.36 -5.93
CA ASN A 35 -16.42 13.97 -7.20
C ASN A 35 -14.92 13.82 -7.50
N PHE A 36 -14.33 12.68 -7.11
CA PHE A 36 -12.94 12.38 -7.39
C PHE A 36 -12.67 12.29 -8.89
N ASP A 37 -11.74 13.11 -9.37
CA ASP A 37 -11.25 13.10 -10.74
C ASP A 37 -9.96 12.29 -10.83
N PHE A 38 -10.05 11.12 -11.47
CA PHE A 38 -8.92 10.23 -11.62
C PHE A 38 -7.83 10.80 -12.54
N GLU A 39 -8.20 11.52 -13.61
CA GLU A 39 -7.23 12.05 -14.57
C GLU A 39 -6.32 13.08 -13.90
N GLN A 40 -6.88 13.98 -13.08
CA GLN A 40 -6.12 14.92 -12.27
C GLN A 40 -5.24 14.23 -11.22
N PHE A 41 -5.65 13.05 -10.74
CA PHE A 41 -4.90 12.27 -9.76
C PHE A 41 -3.71 11.51 -10.36
N THR A 42 -3.67 11.32 -11.68
CA THR A 42 -2.55 10.63 -12.35
C THR A 42 -1.22 11.38 -12.23
N GLY A 43 -0.14 10.74 -12.70
CA GLY A 43 1.20 11.31 -12.68
C GLY A 43 1.95 11.02 -11.37
N ARG A 44 2.88 11.91 -11.03
CA ARG A 44 3.86 11.69 -9.96
C ARG A 44 3.31 12.06 -8.57
N TRP A 45 3.59 11.19 -7.60
CA TRP A 45 3.35 11.37 -6.17
C TRP A 45 4.55 10.85 -5.37
N TYR A 46 4.66 11.27 -4.11
CA TYR A 46 5.66 10.79 -3.16
C TYR A 46 4.98 10.31 -1.88
N GLU A 47 5.22 9.06 -1.46
CA GLU A 47 4.75 8.56 -0.16
C GLU A 47 5.55 9.21 0.97
N MET A 48 4.95 10.24 1.59
CA MET A 48 5.59 11.08 2.60
C MET A 48 5.43 10.53 4.01
N ALA A 49 4.32 9.87 4.30
CA ALA A 49 4.10 9.25 5.59
C ALA A 49 3.19 8.04 5.47
N VAL A 50 3.32 7.13 6.44
CA VAL A 50 2.48 5.95 6.52
C VAL A 50 2.27 5.50 7.96
N LEU A 51 1.08 4.97 8.22
CA LEU A 51 0.78 4.20 9.41
C LEU A 51 -0.04 2.96 9.00
N SER A 52 0.24 1.81 9.59
CA SER A 52 -0.48 0.56 9.30
C SER A 52 -0.67 -0.26 10.57
N THR A 53 -1.81 -0.97 10.67
CA THR A 53 -1.98 -2.01 11.70
C THR A 53 -1.20 -3.29 11.38
N CYS A 54 -0.64 -3.44 10.17
CA CYS A 54 0.18 -4.60 9.79
C CYS A 54 1.59 -4.51 10.44
N PRO A 55 1.93 -5.36 11.42
CA PRO A 55 3.20 -5.22 12.15
C PRO A 55 4.42 -5.46 11.26
N HIS A 56 4.34 -6.43 10.35
CA HIS A 56 5.43 -6.76 9.43
C HIS A 56 5.70 -5.65 8.42
N TYR A 57 4.67 -4.92 7.99
CA TYR A 57 4.83 -3.76 7.13
C TYR A 57 5.49 -2.61 7.89
N MET A 58 5.00 -2.29 9.09
CA MET A 58 5.55 -1.22 9.93
C MET A 58 7.00 -1.51 10.34
N GLN A 59 7.34 -2.76 10.67
CA GLN A 59 8.72 -3.15 10.98
C GLN A 59 9.67 -2.94 9.79
N ARG A 60 9.23 -3.28 8.57
CA ARG A 60 10.01 -3.04 7.34
C ARG A 60 10.19 -1.56 7.05
N LYS A 61 9.11 -0.78 7.18
CA LYS A 61 9.15 0.68 7.01
C LYS A 61 10.04 1.36 8.06
N LYS A 62 9.99 0.94 9.32
CA LYS A 62 10.86 1.48 10.38
C LYS A 62 12.35 1.22 10.13
N ARG A 63 12.70 0.08 9.51
CA ARG A 63 14.09 -0.23 9.12
C ARG A 63 14.58 0.63 7.96
N ASN A 64 13.70 1.01 7.04
CA ASN A 64 14.06 1.92 5.94
C ASN A 64 12.94 2.94 5.64
N PRO A 65 12.84 4.02 6.45
CA PRO A 65 11.83 5.06 6.28
C PRO A 65 12.27 6.00 5.15
N VAL A 66 12.09 5.56 3.91
CA VAL A 66 12.47 6.32 2.71
C VAL A 66 11.23 6.79 1.96
N ILE A 67 11.29 8.01 1.43
CA ILE A 67 10.24 8.51 0.52
C ILE A 67 10.21 7.60 -0.71
N VAL A 68 9.01 7.15 -1.07
CA VAL A 68 8.79 6.32 -2.26
C VAL A 68 8.15 7.20 -3.33
N ALA A 69 8.81 7.34 -4.47
CA ALA A 69 8.19 8.01 -5.62
C ALA A 69 7.23 7.04 -6.31
N LEU A 70 6.09 7.55 -6.73
CA LEU A 70 5.01 6.81 -7.38
C LEU A 70 4.67 7.51 -8.69
N ASP A 71 4.62 6.75 -9.79
CA ASP A 71 4.18 7.23 -11.09
C ASP A 71 2.93 6.46 -11.50
N LEU A 72 1.79 7.15 -11.53
CA LEU A 72 0.50 6.59 -11.92
C LEU A 72 0.28 6.85 -13.40
N THR A 73 0.14 5.78 -14.16
CA THR A 73 -0.07 5.80 -15.61
C THR A 73 -1.34 5.06 -15.95
N HIS A 74 -2.17 5.65 -16.80
CA HIS A 74 -3.44 5.09 -17.22
C HIS A 74 -3.57 5.15 -18.73
N VAL A 75 -4.13 4.08 -19.30
CA VAL A 75 -4.56 4.05 -20.69
C VAL A 75 -6.09 4.13 -20.66
N PRO A 76 -6.73 5.18 -21.20
CA PRO A 76 -8.18 5.42 -21.02
C PRO A 76 -9.09 4.25 -21.44
N THR A 77 -8.64 3.41 -22.38
CA THR A 77 -9.40 2.23 -22.83
C THR A 77 -9.37 1.06 -21.85
N GLN A 78 -8.56 1.13 -20.80
CA GLN A 78 -8.38 0.07 -19.80
C GLN A 78 -9.10 0.45 -18.49
N HIS A 79 -9.73 -0.55 -17.85
CA HIS A 79 -10.39 -0.37 -16.55
C HIS A 79 -9.43 -0.59 -15.37
N ASN A 80 -8.15 -0.26 -15.58
CA ASN A 80 -7.08 -0.40 -14.59
C ASN A 80 -6.05 0.70 -14.82
N PHE A 81 -5.13 0.90 -13.88
CA PHE A 81 -3.97 1.76 -14.05
C PHE A 81 -2.74 1.10 -13.45
N THR A 82 -1.56 1.52 -13.91
CA THR A 82 -0.29 1.03 -13.39
C THR A 82 0.34 2.07 -12.48
N MET A 83 0.68 1.67 -11.26
CA MET A 83 1.48 2.45 -10.33
C MET A 83 2.88 1.88 -10.27
N THR A 84 3.86 2.64 -10.76
CA THR A 84 5.29 2.29 -10.62
C THR A 84 5.83 2.98 -9.38
N SER A 85 6.32 2.19 -8.43
CA SER A 85 6.96 2.68 -7.21
C SER A 85 8.47 2.56 -7.30
N SER A 86 9.19 3.63 -6.95
CA SER A 86 10.65 3.66 -6.92
C SER A 86 11.17 4.20 -5.58
N SER A 87 12.20 3.57 -5.04
CA SER A 87 12.80 3.98 -3.77
C SER A 87 14.28 3.66 -3.68
N PHE A 88 15.02 4.50 -2.97
CA PHE A 88 16.44 4.30 -2.72
C PHE A 88 16.66 3.33 -1.56
N LYS A 89 17.42 2.26 -1.80
CA LYS A 89 17.75 1.24 -0.81
C LYS A 89 19.16 0.73 -1.03
N ASN A 90 20.00 0.83 0.01
CA ASN A 90 21.38 0.32 0.00
C ASN A 90 22.21 0.80 -1.21
N GLY A 91 22.12 2.09 -1.56
CA GLY A 91 22.89 2.64 -2.69
C GLY A 91 22.25 2.46 -4.06
N THR A 92 21.18 1.66 -4.17
CA THR A 92 20.54 1.30 -5.45
C THR A 92 19.07 1.71 -5.48
N CYS A 93 18.55 1.98 -6.67
CA CYS A 93 17.13 2.22 -6.89
C CYS A 93 16.38 0.91 -7.12
N MET A 94 15.38 0.69 -6.29
CA MET A 94 14.49 -0.46 -6.39
C MET A 94 13.15 0.02 -6.96
N GLU A 95 12.70 -0.63 -8.02
CA GLU A 95 11.41 -0.38 -8.66
C GLU A 95 10.46 -1.56 -8.48
N ALA A 96 9.18 -1.27 -8.32
CA ALA A 96 8.12 -2.27 -8.28
C ALA A 96 6.86 -1.73 -8.95
N LEU A 97 6.23 -2.53 -9.80
CA LEU A 97 4.99 -2.20 -10.48
C LEU A 97 3.80 -2.87 -9.77
N THR A 98 2.72 -2.12 -9.62
CA THR A 98 1.44 -2.61 -9.13
C THR A 98 0.34 -2.18 -10.08
N VAL A 99 -0.45 -3.14 -10.55
CA VAL A 99 -1.65 -2.87 -11.36
C VAL A 99 -2.85 -2.75 -10.44
N TYR A 100 -3.57 -1.65 -10.55
CA TYR A 100 -4.79 -1.38 -9.81
C TYR A 100 -5.99 -1.43 -10.75
N SER A 101 -7.01 -2.19 -10.37
CA SER A 101 -8.32 -2.12 -11.03
C SER A 101 -9.06 -0.86 -10.59
N LEU A 102 -9.62 -0.16 -11.56
CA LEU A 102 -10.67 0.83 -11.31
C LEU A 102 -11.94 0.08 -10.86
N THR A 103 -12.75 0.74 -10.03
CA THR A 103 -14.01 0.17 -9.55
C THR A 103 -15.19 1.04 -9.99
N SER A 104 -16.41 0.57 -9.75
CA SER A 104 -17.62 1.38 -9.98
C SER A 104 -17.72 2.60 -9.07
N THR A 105 -16.96 2.65 -7.97
CA THR A 105 -16.91 3.78 -7.06
C THR A 105 -15.66 4.62 -7.36
N THR A 106 -15.84 5.87 -7.81
CA THR A 106 -14.74 6.79 -8.05
C THR A 106 -13.92 7.02 -6.78
N GLY A 107 -12.59 7.03 -6.90
CA GLY A 107 -11.69 7.16 -5.76
C GLY A 107 -11.50 5.87 -4.95
N ARG A 108 -12.15 4.76 -5.33
CA ARG A 108 -11.85 3.42 -4.83
C ARG A 108 -11.15 2.59 -5.90
N PHE A 109 -10.03 2.00 -5.53
CA PHE A 109 -9.22 1.13 -6.38
C PHE A 109 -8.98 -0.22 -5.70
N PHE A 110 -8.79 -1.26 -6.50
CA PHE A 110 -8.53 -2.60 -6.00
C PHE A 110 -7.22 -3.16 -6.55
N HIS A 111 -6.48 -3.91 -5.74
CA HIS A 111 -5.39 -4.74 -6.23
C HIS A 111 -5.19 -5.99 -5.35
N HIS A 112 -4.58 -7.01 -5.94
CA HIS A 112 -4.21 -8.25 -5.24
C HIS A 112 -2.70 -8.34 -5.09
N ILE A 113 -2.23 -8.64 -3.88
CA ILE A 113 -0.81 -8.85 -3.57
C ILE A 113 -0.53 -10.35 -3.52
N ALA A 114 -0.15 -10.92 -4.68
CA ALA A 114 0.06 -12.35 -4.84
C ALA A 114 1.04 -12.95 -3.80
N ARG A 115 2.10 -12.23 -3.46
CA ARG A 115 3.10 -12.69 -2.47
C ARG A 115 2.51 -12.96 -1.09
N PHE A 116 1.47 -12.24 -0.70
CA PHE A 116 0.83 -12.36 0.61
C PHE A 116 -0.58 -12.95 0.53
N GLY A 117 -1.05 -13.29 -0.67
CA GLY A 117 -2.43 -13.70 -0.90
C GLY A 117 -3.43 -12.67 -0.38
N ALA A 118 -3.14 -11.37 -0.54
CA ALA A 118 -3.92 -10.31 0.10
C ALA A 118 -4.71 -9.48 -0.91
N ASP A 119 -5.98 -9.29 -0.64
CA ASP A 119 -6.85 -8.38 -1.38
C ASP A 119 -6.86 -7.01 -0.72
N VAL A 120 -6.69 -5.95 -1.50
CA VAL A 120 -6.57 -4.59 -0.97
C VAL A 120 -7.48 -3.62 -1.69
N ASP A 121 -8.40 -3.04 -0.92
CA ASP A 121 -9.18 -1.87 -1.32
C ASP A 121 -8.46 -0.60 -0.89
N SER A 122 -8.27 0.33 -1.83
CA SER A 122 -7.65 1.64 -1.59
C SER A 122 -8.64 2.75 -1.87
N PHE A 123 -8.82 3.65 -0.90
CA PHE A 123 -9.78 4.75 -0.93
C PHE A 123 -9.02 6.07 -0.85
N VAL A 124 -9.19 6.94 -1.83
CA VAL A 124 -8.72 8.33 -1.75
C VAL A 124 -9.70 9.09 -0.86
N ILE A 125 -9.29 9.38 0.38
CA ILE A 125 -10.14 10.02 1.39
C ILE A 125 -10.20 11.53 1.16
N HIS A 126 -9.08 12.14 0.77
CA HIS A 126 -9.02 13.56 0.47
C HIS A 126 -7.82 13.85 -0.42
N THR A 127 -7.99 14.70 -1.43
CA THR A 127 -6.88 15.28 -2.19
C THR A 127 -7.28 16.67 -2.68
N ASN A 128 -6.30 17.56 -2.85
CA ASN A 128 -6.47 18.79 -3.60
C ASN A 128 -5.79 18.71 -4.98
N TYR A 129 -5.38 17.51 -5.40
CA TYR A 129 -4.69 17.17 -6.65
C TYR A 129 -3.28 17.77 -6.81
N ASP A 130 -3.04 18.99 -6.36
CA ASP A 130 -1.83 19.76 -6.64
C ASP A 130 -0.77 19.70 -5.54
N GLU A 131 -1.14 19.39 -4.30
CA GLU A 131 -0.22 19.38 -3.16
C GLU A 131 -0.14 18.02 -2.50
N TYR A 132 -1.28 17.42 -2.14
CA TYR A 132 -1.31 16.21 -1.33
C TYR A 132 -2.50 15.29 -1.61
N ALA A 133 -2.37 14.05 -1.15
CA ALA A 133 -3.47 13.10 -1.08
C ALA A 133 -3.38 12.24 0.19
N LEU A 134 -4.54 11.93 0.77
CA LEU A 134 -4.71 10.98 1.86
C LEU A 134 -5.41 9.75 1.34
N MET A 135 -4.80 8.59 1.55
CA MET A 135 -5.33 7.30 1.11
C MET A 135 -5.48 6.36 2.31
N LEU A 136 -6.64 5.73 2.41
CA LEU A 136 -6.87 4.61 3.32
C LEU A 136 -6.82 3.32 2.51
N GLN A 137 -6.15 2.29 3.02
CA GLN A 137 -6.15 0.97 2.42
C GLN A 137 -6.65 -0.04 3.44
N LEU A 138 -7.61 -0.86 3.03
CA LEU A 138 -8.14 -1.98 3.78
C LEU A 138 -7.69 -3.26 3.08
N SER A 139 -6.89 -4.07 3.78
CA SER A 139 -6.33 -5.31 3.24
C SER A 139 -6.91 -6.50 3.99
N THR A 140 -7.22 -7.57 3.26
CA THR A 140 -7.60 -8.88 3.81
C THR A 140 -6.66 -9.95 3.26
N GLU A 141 -5.90 -10.61 4.13
CA GLU A 141 -5.02 -11.72 3.75
C GLU A 141 -5.77 -13.05 3.69
N HIS A 142 -5.47 -13.88 2.69
CA HIS A 142 -6.06 -15.21 2.51
C HIS A 142 -5.00 -16.32 2.68
N PRO A 143 -5.37 -17.45 3.31
CA PRO A 143 -6.68 -17.81 3.84
C PRO A 143 -6.91 -17.36 5.30
N SER A 144 -5.97 -16.63 5.91
CA SER A 144 -6.04 -16.29 7.34
C SER A 144 -7.22 -15.40 7.72
N GLY A 145 -7.73 -14.61 6.77
CA GLY A 145 -8.77 -13.61 7.00
C GLY A 145 -8.26 -12.38 7.76
N ASN A 146 -6.93 -12.26 7.96
CA ASN A 146 -6.35 -11.16 8.71
C ASN A 146 -6.63 -9.83 8.00
N LYS A 147 -7.26 -8.89 8.72
CA LYS A 147 -7.56 -7.56 8.21
C LYS A 147 -6.53 -6.55 8.70
N THR A 148 -6.06 -5.69 7.81
CA THR A 148 -5.18 -4.58 8.18
C THR A 148 -5.64 -3.28 7.55
N THR A 149 -5.40 -2.19 8.26
CA THR A 149 -5.73 -0.83 7.84
C THR A 149 -4.43 -0.07 7.67
N THR A 150 -4.28 0.64 6.56
CA THR A 150 -3.10 1.46 6.27
C THR A 150 -3.52 2.84 5.83
N VAL A 151 -3.01 3.88 6.50
CA VAL A 151 -3.19 5.28 6.12
C VAL A 151 -1.90 5.77 5.49
N LYS A 152 -1.99 6.39 4.31
CA LYS A 152 -0.84 6.96 3.58
C LYS A 152 -1.08 8.43 3.28
N LEU A 153 -0.03 9.22 3.46
CA LEU A 153 0.05 10.60 2.99
C LEU A 153 0.97 10.65 1.78
N TYR A 154 0.44 11.18 0.68
CA TYR A 154 1.17 11.49 -0.53
C TYR A 154 1.35 12.99 -0.71
N GLY A 155 2.49 13.40 -1.24
CA GLY A 155 2.77 14.77 -1.69
C GLY A 155 3.11 14.81 -3.18
N ARG A 156 2.81 15.92 -3.87
CA ARG A 156 3.30 16.17 -5.24
C ARG A 156 4.78 16.52 -5.28
N THR A 157 5.33 16.97 -4.14
CA THR A 157 6.77 17.17 -3.93
C THR A 157 7.25 16.30 -2.78
N MET A 158 8.57 16.22 -2.56
CA MET A 158 9.17 15.52 -1.41
C MET A 158 9.05 16.30 -0.10
N SER A 159 8.05 17.17 0.02
CA SER A 159 7.74 17.96 1.21
C SER A 159 6.23 18.18 1.32
N VAL A 160 5.74 18.27 2.54
CA VAL A 160 4.32 18.54 2.85
C VAL A 160 4.24 19.59 3.95
N SER A 161 3.23 20.46 3.86
CA SER A 161 3.03 21.52 4.84
C SER A 161 2.53 20.97 6.19
N PRO A 162 2.80 21.64 7.33
CA PRO A 162 2.30 21.19 8.63
C PRO A 162 0.78 20.97 8.69
N PRO A 163 -0.08 21.84 8.09
CA PRO A 163 -1.52 21.59 8.05
C PRO A 163 -1.90 20.29 7.34
N VAL A 164 -1.16 19.89 6.30
CA VAL A 164 -1.38 18.60 5.61
C VAL A 164 -1.02 17.42 6.51
N VAL A 165 0.07 17.53 7.27
CA VAL A 165 0.45 16.52 8.27
C VAL A 165 -0.63 16.39 9.37
N ASP A 166 -1.24 17.50 9.78
CA ASP A 166 -2.33 17.48 10.77
C ASP A 166 -3.59 16.79 10.23
N LYS A 167 -3.91 16.95 8.94
CA LYS A 167 -5.00 16.19 8.28
C LYS A 167 -4.72 14.69 8.26
N PHE A 168 -3.47 14.29 7.97
CA PHE A 168 -3.05 12.89 8.03
C PHE A 168 -3.23 12.31 9.45
N LYS A 169 -2.80 13.03 10.48
CA LYS A 169 -2.99 12.65 11.88
C LYS A 169 -4.47 12.58 12.29
N ALA A 170 -5.28 13.52 11.81
CA ALA A 170 -6.73 13.49 12.04
C ALA A 170 -7.38 12.22 11.45
N LEU A 171 -6.97 11.81 10.26
CA LEU A 171 -7.44 10.56 9.65
C LEU A 171 -6.99 9.33 10.44
N ILE A 172 -5.75 9.32 10.95
CA ILE A 172 -5.24 8.28 11.86
C ILE A 172 -6.12 8.16 13.10
N ARG A 173 -6.40 9.28 13.79
CA ARG A 173 -7.26 9.31 14.98
C ARG A 173 -8.68 8.84 14.68
N HIS A 174 -9.22 9.21 13.52
CA HIS A 174 -10.57 8.80 13.10
C HIS A 174 -10.69 7.28 12.99
N HIS A 175 -9.62 6.59 12.59
CA HIS A 175 -9.54 5.14 12.56
C HIS A 175 -9.00 4.51 13.84
N GLU A 176 -9.03 5.25 14.96
CA GLU A 176 -8.62 4.78 16.28
C GLU A 176 -7.17 4.25 16.33
N MET A 177 -6.33 4.75 15.42
CA MET A 177 -4.92 4.43 15.36
C MET A 177 -4.08 5.48 16.09
N SER A 178 -2.93 5.06 16.61
CA SER A 178 -2.04 5.90 17.40
C SER A 178 -1.09 6.71 16.50
N GLU A 179 -1.08 8.02 16.67
CA GLU A 179 -0.27 8.94 15.84
C GLU A 179 1.23 8.75 16.04
N GLU A 180 1.65 8.41 17.26
CA GLU A 180 3.04 8.20 17.62
C GLU A 180 3.67 7.00 16.90
N ALA A 181 2.85 6.09 16.39
CA ALA A 181 3.31 4.97 15.56
C ALA A 181 3.51 5.36 14.09
N ALA A 182 3.08 6.55 13.67
CA ALA A 182 3.19 6.98 12.28
C ALA A 182 4.64 7.20 11.88
N ILE A 183 5.00 6.78 10.67
CA ILE A 183 6.35 6.94 10.12
C ILE A 183 6.31 8.06 9.09
N MET A 184 7.05 9.13 9.37
CA MET A 184 7.39 10.14 8.38
C MET A 184 8.60 9.65 7.58
N ASN A 185 8.43 9.47 6.27
CA ASN A 185 9.48 9.00 5.38
C ASN A 185 10.51 10.10 5.13
N GLN A 186 11.76 9.71 4.93
CA GLN A 186 12.89 10.62 4.73
C GLN A 186 13.41 10.52 3.30
N HIS A 187 13.88 11.64 2.75
CA HIS A 187 14.65 11.61 1.51
C HIS A 187 16.04 11.03 1.82
N LYS A 188 16.42 9.95 1.11
CA LYS A 188 17.71 9.27 1.30
C LYS A 188 18.54 9.18 0.02
N GLY A 189 18.12 9.88 -1.04
CA GLY A 189 18.71 9.80 -2.36
C GLY A 189 17.63 9.80 -3.44
N ASP A 190 18.02 10.17 -4.65
CA ASP A 190 17.14 10.25 -5.80
C ASP A 190 17.16 8.98 -6.62
N CYS A 191 16.00 8.60 -7.14
CA CYS A 191 15.89 7.60 -8.19
C CYS A 191 15.62 8.29 -9.52
N PHE A 192 16.61 8.20 -10.41
CA PHE A 192 16.50 8.69 -11.78
C PHE A 192 16.06 7.54 -12.69
N PRO A 193 14.96 7.71 -13.45
CA PRO A 193 14.53 6.71 -14.41
C PRO A 193 15.67 6.40 -15.40
N GLY A 194 15.98 5.11 -15.60
CA GLY A 194 16.92 4.67 -16.63
C GLY A 194 18.34 4.28 -16.18
N LYS A 195 18.67 4.32 -14.88
CA LYS A 195 19.90 3.68 -14.37
C LYS A 195 19.58 2.32 -13.74
N GLN A 196 19.21 1.35 -14.56
CA GLN A 196 19.45 -0.04 -14.19
C GLN A 196 20.95 -0.28 -14.30
N MET A 197 21.65 -0.36 -13.16
CA MET A 197 23.03 -0.82 -13.17
C MET A 197 23.00 -2.32 -13.41
N MET A 198 23.30 -2.70 -14.65
CA MET A 198 23.51 -4.07 -15.08
C MET A 198 24.94 -4.46 -14.69
N GLU A 199 25.11 -5.06 -13.52
CA GLU A 199 26.34 -5.74 -13.05
C GLU A 199 25.94 -6.44 -11.74
N GLU A 200 26.08 -7.74 -11.48
CA GLU A 200 26.95 -8.78 -12.02
C GLU A 200 26.37 -10.12 -11.50
N THR A 201 25.96 -11.05 -12.37
CA THR A 201 25.93 -12.49 -12.06
C THR A 201 26.26 -13.26 -13.33
N ALA A 202 27.46 -13.03 -13.83
CA ALA A 202 28.17 -13.96 -14.68
C ALA A 202 29.31 -14.56 -13.87
N ASP A 203 29.02 -15.45 -12.92
CA ASP A 203 29.84 -16.65 -12.73
C ASP A 203 29.15 -17.66 -11.80
N HIS A 204 28.86 -18.85 -12.34
CA HIS A 204 29.09 -20.16 -11.71
C HIS A 204 28.76 -21.25 -12.74
N GLN A 205 29.77 -21.47 -13.58
CA GLN A 205 30.21 -22.72 -14.20
C GLN A 205 29.28 -23.94 -14.22
N ALA A 206 29.11 -24.48 -15.44
CA ALA A 206 29.48 -25.86 -15.71
C ALA A 206 30.21 -25.94 -17.07
N SER A 207 31.42 -26.50 -17.01
CA SER A 207 32.43 -26.73 -18.04
C SER A 207 32.09 -28.01 -18.87
N VAL A 208 32.54 -28.34 -20.09
CA VAL A 208 33.85 -28.52 -20.81
C VAL A 208 33.46 -29.09 -22.23
N PRO A 209 34.30 -29.25 -23.30
CA PRO A 209 35.63 -28.73 -23.67
C PRO A 209 35.68 -27.94 -24.99
N GLN A 210 36.79 -27.20 -25.16
CA GLN A 210 37.24 -26.61 -26.41
C GLN A 210 37.65 -27.66 -27.45
N ILE A 211 37.25 -27.45 -28.71
CA ILE A 211 37.94 -27.97 -29.89
C ILE A 211 38.88 -26.87 -30.40
N SER A 212 40.17 -27.21 -30.39
CA SER A 212 41.29 -26.42 -30.92
C SER A 212 41.06 -26.02 -32.39
N LYS A 213 41.19 -24.72 -32.70
CA LYS A 213 41.58 -24.26 -34.03
C LYS A 213 42.92 -23.56 -33.90
N GLN A 214 43.97 -24.26 -34.32
CA GLN A 214 45.28 -23.67 -34.56
C GLN A 214 45.19 -22.69 -35.74
N ASN A 215 45.79 -21.51 -35.55
CA ASN A 215 46.14 -20.56 -36.59
C ASN A 215 47.13 -21.19 -37.58
N ILE A 216 46.95 -20.95 -38.89
CA ILE A 216 48.06 -20.68 -39.82
C ILE A 216 47.60 -19.63 -40.84
N THR A 217 48.31 -18.51 -40.86
CA THR A 217 48.25 -17.45 -41.87
C THR A 217 49.16 -17.81 -43.04
N THR A 218 48.77 -17.38 -44.25
CA THR A 218 49.60 -17.19 -45.48
C THR A 218 50.22 -18.42 -46.14
N GLU A 219 49.84 -18.74 -47.39
CA GLU A 219 50.55 -18.25 -48.57
C GLU A 219 49.84 -18.56 -49.91
N LYS A 220 50.29 -17.82 -50.90
CA LYS A 220 49.86 -17.57 -52.28
C LYS A 220 49.94 -18.79 -53.23
N LYS A 221 49.34 -18.58 -54.43
CA LYS A 221 49.65 -19.18 -55.76
C LYS A 221 49.03 -20.59 -55.97
N GLN A 222 48.57 -21.06 -57.13
CA GLN A 222 48.26 -20.63 -58.51
C GLN A 222 47.93 -21.95 -59.25
N SER A 223 47.24 -21.85 -60.39
CA SER A 223 47.19 -22.81 -61.52
C SER A 223 46.13 -23.92 -61.52
N ASP A 224 45.34 -23.85 -62.60
CA ASP A 224 44.97 -24.90 -63.57
C ASP A 224 44.29 -26.16 -63.00
N VAL A 225 43.10 -26.59 -63.46
CA VAL A 225 42.54 -26.69 -64.81
C VAL A 225 41.01 -26.60 -64.72
#